data_AF-A0A940PI13-F1
#
_entry.id   AF-A0A940PI13-F1
#
_cell.length_a   1.000
_cell.length_b   1.000
_cell.length_c   1.000
_cell.angle_alpha   90.00
_cell.angle_beta   90.00
_cell.angle_gamma   90.00
#
_symmetry.space_group_name_H-M   'P 1'
#
loop_
_entity.id
_entity.type
_entity.pdbx_description
1 polymer ?
#
loop_
_entity_poly.entity_id
_entity_poly.type
_entity_poly.pdbx_seq_one_letter_code
_entity_poly.pdbx_strand_id
1 'polypeptide(L)'
;MALEKKFATAYKQTFRPMGVYQIGNVKNGKIFVDGSMDLDGSINRLDFLKQTNMNAITEYKILTDLSGLKTYREEVNALLGLWNKKLQPYGDKGYN
;
A
#
# COMPACT_ATOMS: atom_id res chain seq x y z
N MET A 1 -6.17 -17.37 -20.10
CA MET A 1 -7.23 -17.83 -19.17
C MET A 1 -6.70 -18.63 -17.98
N ALA A 2 -5.98 -19.75 -18.13
CA ALA A 2 -5.52 -20.56 -16.97
C ALA A 2 -4.42 -19.88 -16.12
N LEU A 3 -3.52 -19.10 -16.73
CA LEU A 3 -2.42 -18.43 -16.06
C LEU A 3 -2.87 -17.20 -15.24
N GLU A 4 -3.82 -16.43 -15.78
CA GLU A 4 -4.38 -15.22 -15.16
C GLU A 4 -5.17 -15.53 -13.89
N LYS A 5 -5.95 -16.63 -13.93
CA LYS A 5 -6.69 -17.10 -12.77
C LYS A 5 -5.75 -17.50 -11.62
N LYS A 6 -4.63 -18.18 -11.93
CA LYS A 6 -3.63 -18.57 -10.94
C LYS A 6 -2.97 -17.36 -10.25
N PHE A 7 -2.63 -16.32 -11.00
CA PHE A 7 -2.01 -15.12 -10.42
C PHE A 7 -3.00 -14.22 -9.67
N ALA A 8 -4.23 -14.06 -10.16
CA ALA A 8 -5.28 -13.35 -9.42
C ALA A 8 -5.65 -14.07 -8.12
N THR A 9 -5.67 -15.40 -8.13
CA THR A 9 -5.85 -16.21 -6.91
C THR A 9 -4.66 -16.09 -5.96
N ALA A 10 -3.42 -16.11 -6.47
CA ALA A 10 -2.23 -15.88 -5.66
C ALA A 10 -2.25 -14.50 -4.97
N TYR A 11 -2.67 -13.45 -5.68
CA TYR A 11 -2.84 -12.11 -5.10
C TYR A 11 -3.98 -12.03 -4.06
N LYS A 12 -5.06 -12.80 -4.24
CA LYS A 12 -6.12 -12.89 -3.21
C LYS A 12 -5.67 -13.66 -1.97
N GLN A 13 -4.66 -14.50 -2.09
CA GLN A 13 -4.07 -15.28 -1.01
C GLN A 13 -2.88 -14.58 -0.35
N THR A 14 -2.38 -13.47 -0.90
CA THR A 14 -1.33 -12.69 -0.25
C THR A 14 -1.83 -12.06 1.04
N PHE A 15 -1.14 -12.39 2.13
CA PHE A 15 -1.34 -11.82 3.45
C PHE A 15 -1.08 -10.31 3.40
N ARG A 16 -1.93 -9.48 3.99
CA ARG A 16 -1.58 -8.05 4.19
C ARG A 16 -1.04 -7.88 5.61
N PRO A 17 -0.09 -6.96 5.84
CA PRO A 17 0.32 -6.67 7.20
C PRO A 17 -0.85 -5.99 7.94
N MET A 18 -1.24 -6.57 9.08
CA MET A 18 -2.38 -6.12 9.90
C MET A 18 -1.91 -5.92 11.33
N GLY A 19 -2.51 -4.96 12.03
CA GLY A 19 -2.17 -4.73 13.42
C GLY A 19 -2.52 -3.33 13.91
N VAL A 20 -2.04 -3.03 15.11
CA VAL A 20 -2.14 -1.72 15.73
C VAL A 20 -0.90 -0.91 15.39
N TYR A 21 -1.10 0.34 14.96
CA TYR A 21 -0.02 1.26 14.65
C TYR A 21 -0.13 2.57 15.43
N GLN A 22 1.01 3.21 15.64
CA GLN A 22 1.16 4.44 16.40
C GLN A 22 1.83 5.51 15.55
N ILE A 23 1.32 6.73 15.66
CA ILE A 23 1.81 7.90 14.94
C ILE A 23 2.02 9.04 15.93
N GLY A 24 3.22 9.62 15.94
CA GLY A 24 3.54 10.79 16.74
C GLY A 24 3.56 12.05 15.89
N ASN A 25 2.78 13.06 16.26
CA ASN A 25 2.86 14.40 15.68
C ASN A 25 4.16 15.07 16.14
N VAL A 26 5.00 15.48 15.20
CA VAL A 26 6.35 16.02 15.52
C VAL A 26 6.31 17.48 16.01
N LYS A 27 5.24 18.24 15.76
CA LYS A 27 5.11 19.64 16.21
C LYS A 27 4.71 19.75 17.67
N ASN A 28 3.83 18.87 18.13
CA ASN A 28 3.20 19.00 19.44
C ASN A 28 3.31 17.74 20.32
N GLY A 29 3.95 16.66 19.82
CA GLY A 29 4.16 15.42 20.56
C GLY A 29 2.91 14.56 20.78
N LYS A 30 1.73 14.95 20.28
CA LYS A 30 0.50 14.15 20.43
C LYS A 30 0.62 12.84 19.65
N ILE A 31 0.08 11.77 20.23
CA ILE A 31 0.11 10.42 19.64
C ILE A 31 -1.30 10.04 19.16
N PHE A 32 -1.36 9.42 18.00
CA PHE A 32 -2.54 8.76 17.44
C PHE A 32 -2.27 7.26 17.36
N VAL A 33 -3.24 6.45 17.76
CA VAL A 33 -3.16 4.98 17.76
C VAL A 33 -4.40 4.44 17.08
N ASP A 34 -4.23 3.51 16.13
CA ASP A 34 -5.33 2.93 15.38
C ASP A 34 -5.01 1.49 14.95
N GLY A 35 -6.04 0.71 14.62
CA GLY A 35 -5.92 -0.67 14.14
C GLY A 35 -6.32 -0.78 12.66
N SER A 36 -5.62 -1.62 11.90
CA SER A 36 -5.97 -1.86 10.49
C SER A 36 -5.76 -3.30 10.05
N MET A 37 -6.61 -3.73 9.11
CA MET A 37 -6.46 -4.96 8.32
C MET A 37 -5.58 -4.75 7.07
N ASP A 38 -5.09 -3.53 6.87
CA ASP A 38 -4.17 -3.14 5.80
C ASP A 38 -3.33 -1.96 6.30
N LEU A 39 -2.21 -2.26 6.96
CA LEU A 39 -1.32 -1.24 7.53
C LEU A 39 -0.75 -0.32 6.44
N ASP A 40 -0.36 -0.87 5.30
CA ASP A 40 0.15 -0.10 4.17
C ASP A 40 -0.92 0.85 3.63
N GLY A 41 -2.16 0.38 3.47
CA GLY A 41 -3.30 1.19 3.07
C GLY A 41 -3.58 2.35 4.04
N SER A 42 -3.52 2.08 5.35
CA SER A 42 -3.69 3.11 6.38
C SER A 42 -2.59 4.17 6.33
N ILE A 43 -1.32 3.77 6.19
CA ILE A 43 -0.19 4.70 6.08
C ILE A 43 -0.30 5.55 4.80
N ASN A 44 -0.59 4.93 3.66
CA ASN A 44 -0.79 5.64 2.39
C ASN A 44 -1.92 6.68 2.48
N ARG A 45 -3.03 6.34 3.17
CA ARG A 45 -4.13 7.28 3.42
C ARG A 45 -3.67 8.48 4.25
N LEU A 46 -2.86 8.26 5.27
CA LEU A 46 -2.35 9.34 6.12
C LEU A 46 -1.42 10.29 5.35
N ASP A 47 -0.54 9.74 4.53
CA ASP A 47 0.32 10.52 3.62
C ASP A 47 -0.50 11.32 2.61
N PHE A 48 -1.53 10.71 2.02
CA PHE A 48 -2.44 11.41 1.12
C PHE A 48 -3.15 12.58 1.81
N LEU A 49 -3.74 12.34 2.99
CA LEU A 49 -4.44 13.38 3.77
C LEU A 49 -3.50 14.51 4.20
N LYS A 50 -2.21 14.20 4.45
CA LYS A 50 -1.17 15.21 4.69
C LYS A 50 -0.92 16.05 3.45
N GLN A 51 -0.74 15.42 2.29
CA GLN A 51 -0.50 16.12 1.02
C GLN A 51 -1.67 17.02 0.61
N THR A 52 -2.91 16.60 0.90
CA THR A 52 -4.11 17.38 0.59
C THR A 52 -4.52 18.34 1.70
N ASN A 53 -3.76 18.44 2.79
CA ASN A 53 -4.05 19.26 3.97
C ASN A 53 -5.47 18.99 4.56
N MET A 54 -5.91 17.73 4.51
CA MET A 54 -7.23 17.30 4.97
C MET A 54 -7.22 16.67 6.38
N ASN A 55 -6.11 16.76 7.12
CA ASN A 55 -6.03 16.30 8.50
C ASN A 55 -5.23 17.27 9.39
N ALA A 56 -5.40 17.15 10.70
CA ALA A 56 -4.67 17.95 11.69
C ALA A 56 -3.26 17.40 12.01
N ILE A 57 -2.91 16.23 11.47
CA ILE A 57 -1.61 15.57 11.67
C ILE A 57 -0.71 15.96 10.50
N THR A 58 -0.33 17.23 10.47
CA THR A 58 0.38 17.84 9.34
C THR A 58 1.84 17.38 9.24
N GLU A 59 2.44 16.98 10.35
CA GLU A 59 3.78 16.40 10.39
C GLU A 59 3.83 15.28 11.42
N TYR A 60 4.31 14.11 11.01
CA TYR A 60 4.31 12.93 11.85
C TYR A 60 5.44 11.95 11.57
N LYS A 61 5.70 11.07 12.54
CA LYS A 61 6.51 9.87 12.40
C LYS A 61 5.71 8.63 12.77
N ILE A 62 5.94 7.53 12.05
CA ILE A 62 5.45 6.21 12.46
C ILE A 62 6.34 5.75 13.61
N LEU A 63 5.72 5.35 14.72
CA LEU A 63 6.40 4.86 15.92
C LEU A 63 6.42 3.33 15.99
N THR A 64 5.51 2.69 15.27
CA THR A 64 5.46 1.22 15.17
C THR A 64 6.62 0.71 14.34
N ASP A 65 7.28 -0.33 14.81
CA ASP A 65 8.28 -1.04 14.03
C ASP A 65 7.60 -1.81 12.89
N LEU A 66 7.93 -1.44 11.66
CA LEU A 66 7.41 -2.04 10.43
C LEU A 66 8.45 -2.93 9.72
N SER A 67 9.63 -3.13 10.31
CA SER A 67 10.75 -3.84 9.67
C SER A 67 10.45 -5.32 9.34
N GLY A 68 9.48 -5.92 10.04
CA GLY A 68 8.99 -7.28 9.77
C GLY A 68 7.84 -7.36 8.76
N LEU A 69 7.37 -6.24 8.20
CA LEU A 69 6.30 -6.27 7.22
C LEU A 69 6.86 -6.68 5.85
N LYS A 70 6.43 -7.84 5.37
CA LYS A 70 6.74 -8.29 4.00
C LYS A 70 6.11 -7.31 3.01
N THR A 71 6.93 -6.67 2.19
CA THR A 71 6.42 -5.80 1.13
C THR A 71 6.13 -6.62 -0.13
N TYR A 72 4.97 -6.37 -0.76
CA TYR A 72 4.53 -7.09 -1.96
C TYR A 72 4.86 -6.36 -3.26
N ARG A 73 5.61 -5.26 -3.17
CA ARG A 73 5.91 -4.38 -4.30
C ARG A 73 6.58 -5.12 -5.44
N GLU A 74 7.53 -6.01 -5.13
CA GLU A 74 8.25 -6.78 -6.14
C GLU A 74 7.35 -7.83 -6.82
N GLU A 75 6.54 -8.55 -6.04
CA GLU A 75 5.58 -9.54 -6.55
C GLU A 75 4.51 -8.86 -7.45
N VAL A 76 4.01 -7.68 -7.04
CA VAL A 76 3.08 -6.87 -7.82
C VAL A 76 3.72 -6.35 -9.10
N ASN A 77 4.96 -5.87 -9.05
CA ASN A 77 5.70 -5.41 -10.23
C ASN A 77 5.94 -6.56 -11.23
N ALA A 78 6.30 -7.74 -10.73
CA ALA A 78 6.48 -8.93 -11.58
C ALA A 78 5.17 -9.32 -12.28
N LEU A 79 4.05 -9.32 -11.54
CA LEU A 79 2.74 -9.59 -12.10
C LEU A 79 2.32 -8.55 -13.14
N LEU A 80 2.49 -7.26 -12.83
CA LEU A 80 2.21 -6.16 -13.75
C LEU A 80 3.01 -6.30 -15.05
N GLY A 81 4.29 -6.66 -14.96
CA GLY A 81 5.13 -6.93 -16.14
C GLY A 81 4.59 -8.06 -17.03
N LEU A 82 4.11 -9.17 -16.42
CA LEU A 82 3.47 -10.26 -17.16
C LEU A 82 2.21 -9.78 -17.90
N TRP A 83 1.38 -8.98 -17.25
CA TRP A 83 0.16 -8.44 -17.85
C TRP A 83 0.44 -7.44 -18.97
N ASN A 84 1.40 -6.54 -18.77
CA ASN A 84 1.83 -5.58 -19.80
C ASN A 84 2.36 -6.30 -21.04
N LYS A 85 3.18 -7.36 -20.86
CA LYS A 85 3.67 -8.18 -21.96
C LYS A 85 2.55 -8.88 -22.71
N LYS A 86 1.54 -9.37 -21.99
CA LYS A 86 0.42 -10.12 -22.58
C LYS A 86 -0.56 -9.21 -23.33
N LEU A 87 -0.97 -8.11 -22.70
CA LEU A 87 -2.02 -7.24 -23.21
C LEU A 87 -1.49 -6.20 -24.19
N GLN A 88 -0.19 -5.87 -24.10
CA GLN A 88 0.44 -4.78 -24.84
C GLN A 88 -0.45 -3.52 -24.90
N PRO A 89 -0.90 -2.99 -23.75
CA PRO A 89 -1.92 -1.93 -23.70
C PRO A 89 -1.31 -0.54 -23.97
N TYR A 90 -0.58 -0.42 -25.07
CA TYR A 90 0.14 0.79 -25.50
C TYR A 90 -0.48 1.35 -26.80
N GLY A 91 -0.34 2.67 -27.01
CA GLY A 91 -0.84 3.33 -28.22
C GLY A 91 -2.35 3.17 -28.38
N ASP A 92 -2.83 2.83 -29.57
CA ASP A 92 -4.27 2.64 -29.83
C ASP A 92 -4.90 1.50 -29.00
N LYS A 93 -4.08 0.65 -28.36
CA LYS A 93 -4.54 -0.50 -27.56
C LYS A 93 -4.67 -0.21 -26.07
N GLY A 94 -4.27 0.96 -25.56
CA GLY A 94 -4.44 1.28 -24.14
C GLY A 94 -3.74 2.54 -23.66
N TYR A 95 -3.91 2.83 -22.36
CA TYR A 95 -3.44 4.04 -21.69
C TYR A 95 -2.14 3.85 -20.88
N ASN A 96 -1.47 2.70 -21.02
CA ASN A 96 -0.21 2.41 -20.32
C ASN A 96 1.01 2.96 -21.07
#